data_AF-A0A1Y1KXN2-F1
#
_entry.id   AF-A0A1Y1KXN2-F1
#
_cell.length_a   1.000
_cell.length_b   1.000
_cell.length_c   1.000
_cell.angle_alpha   90.00
_cell.angle_beta   90.00
_cell.angle_gamma   90.00
#
_symmetry.space_group_name_H-M   'P 1'
#
loop_
_entity.id
_entity.type
_entity.pdbx_description
1 polymer ?
#
loop_
_entity_poly.entity_id
_entity_poly.type
_entity_poly.pdbx_seq_one_letter_code
_entity_poly.pdbx_strand_id
1 'polypeptide(L)'
;MGVYSAGVLSGWPTEDRAEKSKGFNINTQFEPILYFIRTAERSLDIAIMFIQIKSILDELLAASRRNVKVRIIVDYNYNNNKDLRHLERSGIEVLYYVAPDPDISTIFHHKYMVKDYTDEDGYLYIGSVNWSVGGVTREVSLRMAQNSRD
;
A
#
# COMPACT_ATOMS: atom_id res chain seq x y z
N MET A 1 -9.78 25.14 -26.51
CA MET A 1 -10.14 24.70 -25.14
C MET A 1 -10.31 23.19 -25.18
N GLY A 2 -9.25 22.46 -24.82
CA GLY A 2 -9.25 20.99 -24.86
C GLY A 2 -9.97 20.44 -23.65
N VAL A 3 -10.99 19.63 -23.90
CA VAL A 3 -11.66 18.83 -22.87
C VAL A 3 -10.71 17.70 -22.50
N TYR A 4 -10.13 17.73 -21.30
CA TYR A 4 -9.38 16.59 -20.79
C TYR A 4 -10.37 15.43 -20.65
N SER A 5 -10.28 14.42 -21.53
CA SER A 5 -10.98 13.16 -21.29
C SER A 5 -10.42 12.60 -19.99
N ALA A 6 -11.28 12.33 -19.00
CA ALA A 6 -10.93 11.58 -17.81
C ALA A 6 -10.53 10.16 -18.24
N GLY A 7 -9.28 9.99 -18.64
CA GLY A 7 -8.68 8.69 -18.88
C GLY A 7 -8.77 7.90 -17.58
N VAL A 8 -9.25 6.67 -17.67
CA VAL A 8 -9.29 5.73 -16.55
C VAL A 8 -7.87 5.68 -15.96
N LEU A 9 -7.72 6.10 -14.69
CA LEU A 9 -6.43 6.00 -14.00
C LEU A 9 -5.98 4.53 -14.04
N SER A 10 -4.87 4.26 -14.73
CA SER A 10 -4.31 2.91 -14.82
C SER A 10 -4.01 2.39 -13.41
N GLY A 11 -4.49 1.18 -13.08
CA GLY A 11 -4.33 0.59 -11.75
C GLY A 11 -5.43 0.98 -10.75
N TRP A 12 -6.47 1.70 -11.17
CA TRP A 12 -7.71 1.88 -10.42
C TRP A 12 -8.75 0.83 -10.86
N PRO A 13 -9.66 0.37 -9.98
CA PRO A 13 -10.81 -0.39 -10.42
C PRO A 13 -11.53 0.33 -11.57
N THR A 14 -11.72 -0.35 -12.69
CA THR A 14 -12.38 0.21 -13.89
C THR A 14 -13.89 0.39 -13.69
N GLU A 15 -14.44 -0.30 -12.69
CA GLU A 15 -15.81 -0.14 -12.24
C GLU A 15 -15.82 0.76 -11.01
N ASP A 16 -16.73 1.74 -11.00
CA ASP A 16 -16.98 2.60 -9.84
C ASP A 16 -17.65 1.76 -8.74
N ARG A 17 -16.86 0.94 -8.04
CA ARG A 17 -17.27 0.17 -6.86
C ARG A 17 -17.24 1.01 -5.60
N ALA A 18 -17.28 2.33 -5.72
CA ALA A 18 -17.66 3.19 -4.61
C ALA A 18 -19.14 2.94 -4.30
N GLU A 19 -19.43 1.83 -3.63
CA GLU A 19 -20.71 1.69 -2.96
C GLU A 19 -20.89 2.91 -2.07
N LYS A 20 -21.99 3.64 -2.25
CA LYS A 20 -22.46 4.64 -1.29
C LYS A 20 -22.82 3.89 -0.01
N SER A 21 -21.83 3.50 0.79
CA SER A 21 -22.04 2.72 1.99
C SER A 21 -22.82 3.55 3.01
N LYS A 22 -23.94 3.03 3.47
CA LYS A 22 -24.61 3.53 4.67
C LYS A 22 -23.75 3.14 5.89
N GLY A 23 -22.73 3.94 6.18
CA GLY A 23 -21.86 3.76 7.35
C GLY A 23 -20.36 3.68 7.02
N PHE A 24 -19.52 3.92 8.03
CA PHE A 24 -18.06 3.84 7.93
C PHE A 24 -17.62 2.37 7.78
N ASN A 25 -17.12 2.01 6.60
CA ASN A 25 -16.46 0.73 6.35
C ASN A 25 -14.99 1.00 6.02
N ILE A 26 -14.10 0.51 6.89
CA ILE A 26 -12.65 0.74 6.76
C ILE A 26 -12.08 0.14 5.47
N ASN A 27 -12.62 -0.98 4.99
CA ASN A 27 -12.14 -1.62 3.76
C ASN A 27 -12.44 -0.76 2.55
N THR A 28 -13.62 -0.13 2.49
CA THR A 28 -13.98 0.80 1.41
C THR A 28 -13.01 1.97 1.30
N GLN A 29 -12.46 2.44 2.42
CA GLN A 29 -11.50 3.56 2.46
C GLN A 29 -10.11 3.16 1.95
N PHE A 30 -9.76 1.88 2.14
CA PHE A 30 -8.52 1.26 1.68
C PHE A 30 -8.66 0.50 0.36
N GLU A 31 -9.83 0.51 -0.28
CA GLU A 31 -10.06 -0.32 -1.46
C GLU A 31 -9.09 -0.06 -2.61
N PRO A 32 -8.63 1.17 -2.89
CA PRO A 32 -7.58 1.37 -3.89
C PRO A 32 -6.26 0.66 -3.55
N ILE A 33 -5.89 0.60 -2.26
CA ILE A 33 -4.71 -0.12 -1.80
C ILE A 33 -4.93 -1.64 -1.94
N LEU A 34 -6.09 -2.12 -1.53
CA LEU A 34 -6.46 -3.53 -1.67
C LEU A 34 -6.46 -3.96 -3.15
N TYR A 35 -7.04 -3.15 -4.04
CA TYR A 35 -7.05 -3.39 -5.47
C TYR A 35 -5.64 -3.41 -6.07
N PHE A 36 -4.78 -2.46 -5.69
CA PHE A 36 -3.41 -2.41 -6.17
C PHE A 36 -2.64 -3.70 -5.82
N ILE A 37 -2.80 -4.19 -4.58
CA ILE A 37 -2.19 -5.45 -4.12
C ILE A 37 -2.78 -6.67 -4.85
N ARG A 38 -4.12 -6.73 -4.99
CA ARG A 38 -4.82 -7.84 -5.67
C ARG A 38 -4.36 -8.02 -7.11
N THR A 39 -4.09 -6.92 -7.79
CA THR A 39 -3.72 -6.89 -9.21
C THR A 39 -2.21 -6.98 -9.44
N ALA A 40 -1.39 -7.21 -8.42
CA ALA A 40 0.03 -7.51 -8.61
C ALA A 40 0.23 -8.93 -9.12
N GLU A 41 1.11 -9.09 -10.12
CA GLU A 41 1.32 -10.35 -10.85
C GLU A 41 2.72 -10.95 -10.63
N ARG A 42 3.75 -10.12 -10.48
CA ARG A 42 5.17 -10.52 -10.40
C ARG A 42 5.83 -10.09 -9.10
N SER A 43 5.70 -8.83 -8.75
CA SER A 43 6.39 -8.25 -7.58
C SER A 43 5.58 -7.14 -6.93
N LEU A 44 5.77 -6.95 -5.63
CA LEU A 44 5.17 -5.89 -4.86
C LEU A 44 6.14 -5.42 -3.77
N ASP A 45 6.61 -4.18 -3.90
CA ASP A 45 7.53 -3.54 -2.96
C ASP A 45 6.80 -2.43 -2.22
N ILE A 46 6.90 -2.43 -0.90
CA ILE A 46 6.13 -1.55 -0.04
C ILE A 46 7.07 -0.81 0.92
N ALA A 47 6.89 0.50 1.00
CA ALA A 47 7.48 1.33 2.04
C ALA A 47 6.37 2.05 2.80
N ILE A 48 6.13 1.63 4.04
CA ILE A 48 5.01 2.14 4.84
C ILE A 48 5.44 2.40 6.28
N MET A 49 5.18 3.61 6.78
CA MET A 49 5.44 3.98 8.16
C MET A 49 4.67 3.08 9.13
N PHE A 50 3.38 2.87 8.89
CA PHE A 50 2.54 2.09 9.79
C PHE A 50 1.45 1.34 9.05
N ILE A 51 1.35 0.02 9.33
CA ILE A 51 0.35 -0.89 8.79
C ILE A 51 -0.27 -1.74 9.91
N GLN A 52 -1.60 -1.76 9.97
CA GLN A 52 -2.36 -2.57 10.93
C GLN A 52 -3.69 -3.12 10.37
N ILE A 53 -4.10 -2.69 9.17
CA ILE A 53 -5.39 -3.08 8.61
C ILE A 53 -5.33 -4.53 8.16
N LYS A 54 -6.09 -5.39 8.84
CA LYS A 54 -6.10 -6.83 8.61
C LYS A 54 -6.37 -7.22 7.15
N SER A 55 -7.30 -6.55 6.47
CA SER A 55 -7.60 -6.85 5.07
C SER A 55 -6.40 -6.58 4.15
N ILE A 56 -5.60 -5.56 4.44
CA ILE A 56 -4.35 -5.32 3.69
C ILE A 56 -3.37 -6.45 3.95
N LEU A 57 -3.15 -6.83 5.21
CA LEU A 57 -2.26 -7.94 5.58
C LEU A 57 -2.67 -9.27 4.94
N ASP A 58 -3.97 -9.56 4.91
CA ASP A 58 -4.54 -10.76 4.27
C ASP A 58 -4.28 -10.77 2.75
N GLU A 59 -4.41 -9.61 2.08
CA GLU A 59 -4.11 -9.48 0.64
C GLU A 59 -2.61 -9.62 0.32
N LEU A 60 -1.73 -9.18 1.22
CA LEU A 60 -0.28 -9.40 1.07
C LEU A 60 0.06 -10.89 1.15
N LEU A 61 -0.54 -11.61 2.10
CA LEU A 61 -0.41 -13.07 2.18
C LEU A 61 -1.00 -13.75 0.93
N ALA A 62 -2.14 -13.28 0.44
CA ALA A 62 -2.74 -13.79 -0.78
C ALA A 62 -1.84 -13.56 -2.00
N ALA A 63 -1.22 -12.39 -2.13
CA ALA A 63 -0.26 -12.08 -3.19
C ALA A 63 0.95 -13.03 -3.13
N SER A 64 1.54 -13.21 -1.95
CA SER A 64 2.64 -14.16 -1.75
C SER A 64 2.24 -15.59 -2.15
N ARG A 65 1.03 -16.05 -1.79
CA ARG A 65 0.49 -17.37 -2.20
C ARG A 65 0.27 -17.49 -3.71
N ARG A 66 0.07 -16.39 -4.43
CA ARG A 66 0.03 -16.35 -5.90
C ARG A 66 1.44 -16.33 -6.53
N ASN A 67 2.49 -16.48 -5.73
CA ASN A 67 3.91 -16.38 -6.12
C ASN A 67 4.36 -14.96 -6.51
N VAL A 68 3.65 -13.92 -6.08
CA VAL A 68 4.13 -12.54 -6.17
C VAL A 68 5.26 -12.35 -5.15
N LYS A 69 6.41 -11.82 -5.59
CA LYS A 69 7.50 -11.48 -4.67
C LYS A 69 7.13 -10.23 -3.86
N VAL A 70 6.77 -10.41 -2.59
CA VAL A 70 6.38 -9.31 -1.69
C VAL A 70 7.56 -8.93 -0.78
N ARG A 71 7.92 -7.64 -0.78
CA ARG A 71 8.95 -7.04 0.08
C ARG A 71 8.41 -5.80 0.77
N ILE A 72 8.69 -5.65 2.06
CA ILE A 72 8.13 -4.57 2.87
C ILE A 72 9.23 -3.96 3.72
N ILE A 73 9.34 -2.64 3.72
CA ILE A 73 10.08 -1.89 4.74
C ILE A 73 9.10 -1.08 5.60
N VAL A 74 9.25 -1.21 6.92
CA VAL A 74 8.38 -0.58 7.92
C VAL A 74 9.17 0.10 9.03
N ASP A 75 8.56 1.08 9.69
CA ASP A 75 9.14 1.64 10.92
C ASP A 75 9.03 0.63 12.08
N TYR A 76 10.15 0.32 12.74
CA TYR A 76 10.18 -0.66 13.83
C TYR A 76 9.26 -0.29 15.00
N ASN A 77 9.28 0.98 15.41
CA ASN A 77 8.58 1.42 16.61
C ASN A 77 7.06 1.31 16.47
N TYR A 78 6.55 1.38 15.24
CA TYR A 78 5.12 1.28 14.95
C TYR A 78 4.67 -0.14 14.56
N ASN A 79 5.59 -1.01 14.09
CA ASN A 79 5.23 -2.28 13.46
C ASN A 79 5.86 -3.52 14.11
N ASN A 80 6.55 -3.39 15.24
CA ASN A 80 7.03 -4.54 16.01
C ASN A 80 5.87 -5.28 16.72
N ASN A 81 5.05 -5.98 15.95
CA ASN A 81 3.87 -6.69 16.43
C ASN A 81 3.78 -8.11 15.83
N LYS A 82 2.79 -8.88 16.29
CA LYS A 82 2.61 -10.29 15.89
C LYS A 82 2.19 -10.46 14.43
N ASP A 83 1.58 -9.44 13.84
CA ASP A 83 1.00 -9.51 12.50
C ASP A 83 2.12 -9.42 11.45
N LEU A 84 3.08 -8.50 11.60
CA LEU A 84 4.26 -8.46 10.73
C LEU A 84 5.12 -9.72 10.87
N ARG A 85 5.30 -10.22 12.10
CA ARG A 85 5.98 -11.52 12.33
C ARG A 85 5.26 -12.69 11.65
N HIS A 86 3.95 -12.62 11.49
CA HIS A 86 3.20 -13.63 10.76
C HIS A 86 3.46 -13.54 9.24
N LEU A 87 3.59 -12.33 8.68
CA LEU A 87 4.01 -12.16 7.28
C LEU A 87 5.41 -12.75 7.04
N GLU A 88 6.36 -12.42 7.90
CA GLU A 88 7.74 -12.95 7.83
C GLU A 88 7.76 -14.48 7.82
N ARG A 89 7.06 -15.11 8.76
CA ARG A 89 6.94 -16.58 8.84
C ARG A 89 6.24 -17.21 7.64
N SER A 90 5.47 -16.43 6.89
CA SER A 90 4.78 -16.86 5.68
C SER A 90 5.62 -16.70 4.42
N GLY A 91 6.88 -16.26 4.55
CA GLY A 91 7.83 -16.12 3.44
C GLY A 91 7.89 -14.73 2.81
N ILE A 92 7.18 -13.74 3.39
CA ILE A 92 7.28 -12.33 2.97
C ILE A 92 8.54 -11.71 3.58
N GLU A 93 9.33 -11.01 2.78
CA GLU A 93 10.51 -10.29 3.27
C GLU A 93 10.08 -8.98 3.95
N VAL A 94 10.37 -8.84 5.24
CA VAL A 94 10.08 -7.63 6.02
C VAL A 94 11.38 -7.07 6.58
N LEU A 95 11.67 -5.82 6.26
CA LEU A 95 12.76 -5.04 6.82
C LEU A 95 12.19 -3.99 7.78
N TYR A 96 12.87 -3.80 8.89
CA TYR A 96 12.49 -2.81 9.89
C TYR A 96 13.51 -1.67 9.88
N TYR A 97 13.05 -0.46 9.56
CA TYR A 97 13.81 0.74 9.82
C TYR A 97 13.87 0.96 11.34
N VAL A 98 15.08 0.99 11.88
CA VAL A 98 15.36 1.34 13.27
C VAL A 98 16.10 2.67 13.25
N ALA A 99 15.57 3.67 13.95
CA ALA A 99 16.23 4.96 14.07
C ALA A 99 17.66 4.77 14.62
N PRO A 100 18.69 5.39 14.02
CA PRO A 100 20.07 5.23 14.46
C PRO A 100 20.32 5.84 15.84
N ASP A 101 19.50 6.82 16.22
CA ASP A 101 19.52 7.46 17.53
C ASP A 101 18.10 7.38 18.15
N PRO A 102 17.91 6.70 19.29
CA PRO A 102 16.62 6.60 19.95
C PRO A 102 16.14 7.92 20.57
N ASP A 103 17.05 8.87 20.81
CA ASP A 103 16.74 10.17 21.40
C ASP A 103 16.34 11.20 20.33
N ILE A 104 16.52 10.88 19.05
CA ILE A 104 16.04 11.68 17.92
C ILE A 104 14.79 11.03 17.34
N SER A 105 13.70 11.79 17.26
CA SER A 105 12.40 11.35 16.71
C SER A 105 12.41 11.19 15.18
N THR A 106 13.42 10.52 14.61
CA THR A 106 13.42 10.15 13.20
C THR A 106 12.46 8.98 12.98
N ILE A 107 11.56 9.14 12.01
CA ILE A 107 10.56 8.13 11.65
C ILE A 107 10.66 7.81 10.16
N PHE A 108 10.41 6.55 9.80
CA PHE A 108 10.31 6.13 8.41
C PHE A 108 8.95 6.53 7.81
N HIS A 109 8.78 7.79 7.42
CA HIS A 109 7.46 8.38 7.10
C HIS A 109 6.90 8.06 5.68
N HIS A 110 7.44 7.06 4.98
CA HIS A 110 7.01 6.70 3.63
C HIS A 110 5.67 5.97 3.60
N LYS A 111 4.92 6.12 2.50
CA LYS A 111 3.58 5.56 2.28
C LYS A 111 3.34 5.30 0.79
N TYR A 112 4.13 4.39 0.23
CA TYR A 112 4.05 4.05 -1.19
C TYR A 112 4.25 2.55 -1.42
N MET A 113 3.85 2.11 -2.61
CA MET A 113 4.13 0.77 -3.09
C MET A 113 4.35 0.78 -4.61
N VAL A 114 5.24 -0.08 -5.06
CA VAL A 114 5.55 -0.29 -6.48
C VAL A 114 5.24 -1.75 -6.81
N LYS A 115 4.59 -2.01 -7.94
CA LYS A 115 4.36 -3.38 -8.39
C LYS A 115 4.78 -3.58 -9.84
N ASP A 116 5.12 -4.84 -10.12
CA ASP A 116 5.36 -5.37 -11.46
C ASP A 116 6.36 -4.56 -12.31
N TYR A 117 7.32 -3.90 -11.66
CA TYR A 117 8.27 -3.03 -12.35
C TYR A 117 9.28 -3.84 -13.17
N THR A 118 9.66 -3.28 -14.31
CA THR A 118 10.76 -3.68 -15.18
C THR A 118 11.61 -2.43 -15.47
N ASP A 119 12.56 -2.53 -16.38
CA ASP A 119 13.34 -1.37 -16.82
C ASP A 119 12.49 -0.35 -17.62
N GLU A 120 11.30 -0.75 -18.09
CA GLU A 120 10.47 0.05 -19.02
C GLU A 120 9.05 0.30 -18.51
N ASP A 121 8.54 -0.52 -17.59
CA ASP A 121 7.14 -0.48 -17.15
C ASP A 121 7.05 -0.69 -15.64
N GLY A 122 5.93 -0.30 -15.04
CA GLY A 122 5.66 -0.48 -13.63
C GLY A 122 4.55 0.42 -13.14
N TYR A 123 4.01 0.07 -11.98
CA TYR A 123 2.96 0.86 -11.35
C TYR A 123 3.45 1.36 -10.00
N LEU A 124 3.26 2.64 -9.76
CA LEU A 124 3.46 3.28 -8.45
C LEU A 124 2.11 3.62 -7.85
N TYR A 125 1.92 3.29 -6.58
CA TYR A 125 0.92 3.94 -5.73
C TYR A 125 1.66 4.77 -4.68
N ILE A 126 1.31 6.04 -4.58
CA ILE A 126 1.79 6.91 -3.50
C ILE A 126 0.61 7.60 -2.82
N GLY A 127 0.70 7.76 -1.51
CA GLY A 127 -0.27 8.57 -0.78
C GLY A 127 0.24 9.13 0.53
N SER A 128 -0.66 9.79 1.25
CA SER A 128 -0.39 10.42 2.55
C SER A 128 -0.88 9.61 3.74
N VAL A 129 -1.66 8.55 3.51
CA VAL A 129 -2.36 7.81 4.57
C VAL A 129 -1.54 6.64 5.12
N ASN A 130 -1.37 6.61 6.45
CA ASN A 130 -0.95 5.40 7.15
C ASN A 130 -2.01 4.31 7.04
N TRP A 131 -1.61 3.04 6.89
CA TRP A 131 -2.53 1.93 6.64
C TRP A 131 -3.13 1.42 7.95
N SER A 132 -3.98 2.27 8.50
CA SER A 132 -4.35 2.32 9.90
C SER A 132 -5.71 2.99 10.07
N VAL A 133 -6.48 2.61 11.11
CA VAL A 133 -7.77 3.27 11.41
C VAL A 133 -7.58 4.77 11.69
N GLY A 134 -6.46 5.12 12.33
CA GLY A 134 -6.10 6.52 12.61
C GLY A 134 -5.77 7.32 11.34
N GLY A 135 -5.17 6.68 10.32
CA GLY A 135 -4.81 7.37 9.08
C GLY A 135 -6.04 7.82 8.29
N VAL A 136 -7.07 6.99 8.19
CA VAL A 136 -8.32 7.32 7.46
C VAL A 136 -9.15 8.39 8.17
N THR A 137 -9.10 8.44 9.50
CA THR A 137 -9.94 9.36 10.29
C THR A 137 -9.29 10.73 10.50
N ARG A 138 -7.99 10.90 10.17
CA ARG A 138 -7.22 12.10 10.52
C ARG A 138 -6.39 12.70 9.38
N GLU A 139 -6.20 12.02 8.25
CA GLU A 139 -5.31 12.47 7.16
C GLU A 139 -6.08 12.70 5.85
N VAL A 140 -5.81 13.82 5.17
CA VAL A 140 -6.34 14.11 3.82
C VAL A 140 -5.51 13.32 2.80
N SER A 141 -6.17 12.50 1.99
CA SER A 141 -5.52 11.64 0.97
C SER A 141 -5.26 12.40 -0.34
N LEU A 142 -3.99 12.56 -0.72
CA LEU A 142 -3.58 12.67 -2.13
C LEU A 142 -3.18 11.27 -2.59
N ARG A 143 -3.65 10.83 -3.75
CA ARG A 143 -3.37 9.48 -4.29
C ARG A 143 -3.08 9.62 -5.78
N MET A 144 -1.89 9.20 -6.20
CA MET A 144 -1.52 9.15 -7.62
C MET A 144 -1.08 7.74 -7.97
N ALA A 145 -1.66 7.21 -9.05
CA ALA A 145 -1.15 6.03 -9.74
C ALA A 145 -0.67 6.47 -11.11
N GLN A 146 0.62 6.34 -11.37
CA GLN A 146 1.23 6.69 -12.65
C GLN A 146 1.78 5.42 -13.28
N ASN A 147 1.47 5.25 -14.55
CA ASN A 147 2.13 4.30 -15.44
C ASN A 147 3.25 5.04 -16.17
N SER A 148 4.43 4.44 -16.31
CA SER A 148 5.46 4.99 -17.20
C SER A 148 5.14 4.57 -18.64
N ARG A 149 4.62 5.50 -19.43
CA ARG A 149 4.68 5.43 -20.90
C ARG A 149 5.01 6.80 -21.46
N ASP A 150 6.19 6.90 -22.05
CA ASP A 150 6.51 7.77 -23.17
C ASP A 150 6.83 6.88 -24.38
#